data_AF-A0A846WR98-F1
#
_entry.id   AF-A0A846WR98-F1
#
_cell.length_a   1.000
_cell.length_b   1.000
_cell.length_c   1.000
_cell.angle_alpha   90.00
_cell.angle_beta   90.00
_cell.angle_gamma   90.00
#
_symmetry.space_group_name_H-M   'P 1'
#
loop_
_entity.id
_entity.type
_entity.pdbx_description
1 polymer ?
#
loop_
_entity_poly.entity_id
_entity_poly.type
_entity_poly.pdbx_seq_one_letter_code
_entity_poly.pdbx_strand_id
1 'polypeptide(L)'
;MVDIERWHDCEADGYVQRRLVAAERGVERLLGLGLPWNSDRIHSLQNYLVNQVVWSLVGSGGVVGEEVWSLLDAACEVCRVQFVRASLPKGERRLSFEVLGRSLETGSSGPNPRTMAPHWLGALWLGLVARDRGLLDALRDFKPEWREASREEGVWFDPYQEQWARAWQMLLRGERGEPVAQQVVEVMRLTDPELAPLAGAESVLQRVFPSVRLLWDVVSGSRSEFPADVRVALEGNKEFFTRPVENRVRAEEGFVPWRILGPVCAAVDSGFEVGVQSQYLPGALVFDRRNRLR
;
A
#
# COMPACT_ATOMS: atom_id res chain seq x y z
N MET A 1 -9.32 16.26 20.00
CA MET A 1 -9.14 14.89 19.50
C MET A 1 -10.28 14.63 18.53
N VAL A 2 -9.99 14.37 17.26
CA VAL A 2 -11.03 13.97 16.30
C VAL A 2 -11.01 12.47 16.28
N ASP A 3 -12.02 11.87 16.92
CA ASP A 3 -12.12 10.43 17.06
C ASP A 3 -12.72 9.85 15.78
N ILE A 4 -11.86 9.71 14.77
CA ILE A 4 -12.24 9.06 13.51
C ILE A 4 -12.14 7.55 13.76
N GLU A 5 -13.13 7.03 14.47
CA GLU A 5 -13.31 5.59 14.72
C GLU A 5 -14.16 4.97 13.61
N ARG A 6 -13.85 3.72 13.28
CA ARG A 6 -14.63 2.89 12.35
C ARG A 6 -14.61 1.42 12.74
N TRP A 7 -13.58 0.96 13.43
CA TRP A 7 -13.44 -0.48 13.70
C TRP A 7 -14.61 -1.01 14.54
N HIS A 8 -15.20 -0.17 15.40
CA HIS A 8 -16.40 -0.46 16.18
C HIS A 8 -17.70 -0.53 15.36
N ASP A 9 -17.75 0.04 14.14
CA ASP A 9 -18.95 -0.02 13.28
C ASP A 9 -19.09 -1.38 12.55
N CYS A 10 -18.12 -2.29 12.71
CA CYS A 10 -18.06 -3.56 12.00
C CYS A 10 -18.67 -4.75 12.76
N GLU A 11 -19.29 -4.52 13.92
CA GLU A 11 -19.82 -5.53 14.85
C GLU A 11 -21.09 -6.28 14.36
N ALA A 12 -21.16 -6.64 13.08
CA ALA A 12 -22.11 -7.64 12.63
C ALA A 12 -21.58 -9.04 13.01
N ASP A 13 -22.12 -9.64 14.07
CA ASP A 13 -21.93 -11.03 14.55
C ASP A 13 -20.77 -11.79 13.89
N GLY A 14 -19.56 -11.65 14.44
CA GLY A 14 -18.40 -12.44 14.05
C GLY A 14 -17.84 -12.18 12.64
N TYR A 15 -18.18 -11.06 11.98
CA TYR A 15 -17.66 -10.72 10.65
C TYR A 15 -16.13 -10.67 10.61
N VAL A 16 -15.51 -9.95 11.56
CA VAL A 16 -14.04 -9.84 11.68
C VAL A 16 -13.41 -11.23 11.81
N GLN A 17 -13.94 -12.08 12.69
CA GLN A 17 -13.44 -13.44 12.88
C GLN A 17 -13.55 -14.28 11.60
N ARG A 18 -14.67 -14.20 10.87
CA ARG A 18 -14.83 -14.90 9.58
C ARG A 18 -13.81 -14.44 8.55
N ARG A 19 -13.54 -13.13 8.47
CA ARG A 19 -12.57 -12.56 7.54
C ARG A 19 -11.15 -12.96 7.88
N LEU A 20 -10.78 -12.95 9.16
CA LEU A 20 -9.49 -13.43 9.65
C LEU A 20 -9.28 -14.91 9.28
N VAL A 21 -10.22 -15.79 9.65
CA VAL A 21 -10.16 -17.23 9.32
C VAL A 21 -10.11 -17.48 7.81
N ALA A 22 -10.84 -16.70 7.01
CA ALA A 22 -10.78 -16.82 5.56
C ALA A 22 -9.41 -16.44 5.00
N ALA A 23 -8.77 -15.41 5.55
CA ALA A 23 -7.44 -14.96 5.15
C ALA A 23 -6.35 -15.94 5.60
N GLU A 24 -6.45 -16.50 6.81
CA GLU A 24 -5.61 -17.62 7.32
C GLU A 24 -5.63 -18.81 6.38
N ARG A 25 -6.83 -19.33 6.10
CA ARG A 25 -7.02 -20.46 5.17
C ARG A 25 -6.50 -20.15 3.76
N GLY A 26 -6.60 -18.89 3.32
CA GLY A 26 -6.06 -18.43 2.04
C GLY A 26 -4.54 -18.57 1.99
N VAL A 27 -3.83 -18.07 3.00
CA VAL A 27 -2.37 -18.20 3.11
C VAL A 27 -1.96 -19.66 3.23
N GLU A 28 -2.56 -20.43 4.14
CA GLU A 28 -2.23 -21.86 4.32
C GLU A 28 -2.42 -22.66 3.04
N ARG A 29 -3.56 -22.45 2.36
CA ARG A 29 -3.83 -23.11 1.08
C ARG A 29 -2.77 -22.74 0.06
N LEU A 30 -2.48 -21.44 -0.12
CA LEU A 30 -1.49 -21.01 -1.10
C LEU A 30 -0.09 -21.50 -0.76
N LEU A 31 0.31 -21.62 0.51
CA LEU A 31 1.62 -22.15 0.90
C LEU A 31 1.69 -23.69 0.82
N GLY A 32 0.54 -24.38 0.91
CA GLY A 32 0.45 -25.85 0.84
C GLY A 32 0.27 -26.41 -0.57
N LEU A 33 -0.08 -25.59 -1.56
CA LEU A 33 -0.22 -26.04 -2.95
C LEU A 33 1.16 -26.40 -3.55
N GLY A 34 1.31 -27.60 -4.08
CA GLY A 34 2.50 -28.04 -4.85
C GLY A 34 2.64 -27.41 -6.25
N LEU A 35 1.95 -26.30 -6.51
CA LEU A 35 2.00 -25.60 -7.79
C LEU A 35 3.26 -24.73 -7.91
N PRO A 36 3.60 -24.23 -9.10
CA PRO A 36 4.63 -23.19 -9.25
C PRO A 36 4.22 -21.86 -8.60
N TRP A 37 5.21 -21.07 -8.20
CA TRP A 37 5.02 -19.68 -7.79
C TRP A 37 5.08 -18.75 -9.02
N ASN A 38 3.90 -18.45 -9.60
CA ASN A 38 3.77 -17.46 -10.67
C ASN A 38 3.30 -16.11 -10.13
N SER A 39 3.20 -15.10 -10.99
CA SER A 39 2.83 -13.74 -10.59
C SER A 39 1.44 -13.65 -9.97
N ASP A 40 0.46 -14.42 -10.45
CA ASP A 40 -0.90 -14.40 -9.88
C ASP A 40 -0.96 -15.04 -8.50
N ARG A 41 -0.24 -16.13 -8.28
CA ARG A 41 -0.19 -16.79 -6.99
C ARG A 41 0.53 -15.94 -5.94
N ILE A 42 1.64 -15.30 -6.34
CA ILE A 42 2.39 -14.36 -5.49
C ILE A 42 1.49 -13.17 -5.12
N HIS A 43 0.80 -12.58 -6.11
CA HIS A 43 -0.15 -11.50 -5.84
C HIS A 43 -1.33 -11.95 -4.95
N SER A 44 -1.86 -13.16 -5.14
CA SER A 44 -2.93 -13.70 -4.29
C SER A 44 -2.45 -13.88 -2.85
N LEU A 45 -1.22 -14.37 -2.67
CA LEU A 45 -0.61 -14.53 -1.35
C LEU A 45 -0.42 -13.17 -0.66
N GLN A 46 0.06 -12.16 -1.38
CA GLN A 46 0.12 -10.78 -0.90
C GLN A 46 -1.26 -10.31 -0.39
N ASN A 47 -2.32 -10.47 -1.19
CA ASN A 47 -3.66 -10.03 -0.81
C ASN A 47 -4.17 -10.72 0.46
N TYR A 48 -3.91 -12.02 0.63
CA TYR A 48 -4.30 -12.73 1.86
C TYR A 48 -3.47 -12.30 3.08
N LEU A 49 -2.16 -12.07 2.92
CA LEU A 49 -1.30 -11.57 4.00
C LEU A 49 -1.74 -10.18 4.46
N VAL A 50 -1.97 -9.25 3.53
CA VAL A 50 -2.49 -7.91 3.83
C VAL A 50 -3.87 -7.99 4.50
N ASN A 51 -4.75 -8.87 4.03
CA ASN A 51 -6.04 -9.09 4.67
C ASN A 51 -5.88 -9.57 6.12
N GLN A 52 -5.00 -10.53 6.39
CA GLN A 52 -4.74 -10.96 7.78
C GLN A 52 -4.25 -9.79 8.64
N VAL A 53 -3.32 -8.97 8.14
CA VAL A 53 -2.88 -7.76 8.86
C VAL A 53 -4.07 -6.86 9.22
N VAL A 54 -4.93 -6.57 8.24
CA VAL A 54 -6.11 -5.72 8.46
C VAL A 54 -7.04 -6.31 9.51
N TRP A 55 -7.42 -7.59 9.38
CA TRP A 55 -8.41 -8.19 10.29
C TRP A 55 -7.84 -8.49 11.68
N SER A 56 -6.53 -8.74 11.82
CA SER A 56 -5.87 -8.83 13.12
C SER A 56 -5.81 -7.47 13.82
N LEU A 57 -5.55 -6.38 13.08
CA LEU A 57 -5.61 -5.02 13.64
C LEU A 57 -7.02 -4.65 14.09
N VAL A 58 -8.03 -4.87 13.24
CA VAL A 58 -9.43 -4.58 13.58
C VAL A 58 -9.89 -5.43 14.77
N GLY A 59 -9.61 -6.73 14.76
CA GLY A 59 -10.03 -7.66 15.83
C GLY A 59 -9.35 -7.43 17.17
N SER A 60 -8.17 -6.80 17.17
CA SER A 60 -7.44 -6.46 18.39
C SER A 60 -7.64 -5.01 18.86
N GLY A 61 -8.46 -4.22 18.17
CA GLY A 61 -8.61 -2.78 18.46
C GLY A 61 -7.32 -1.97 18.18
N GLY A 62 -6.48 -2.45 17.26
CA GLY A 62 -5.28 -1.74 16.80
C GLY A 62 -4.00 -2.09 17.52
N VAL A 63 -4.03 -3.15 18.32
CA VAL A 63 -2.83 -3.65 18.96
C VAL A 63 -1.94 -4.30 17.90
N VAL A 64 -0.75 -3.73 17.72
CA VAL A 64 0.22 -4.20 16.74
C VAL A 64 1.21 -5.16 17.43
N GLY A 65 0.80 -6.43 17.55
CA GLY A 65 1.64 -7.50 18.11
C GLY A 65 2.66 -8.06 17.11
N GLU A 66 3.56 -8.95 17.57
CA GLU A 66 4.56 -9.60 16.70
C GLU A 66 3.96 -10.36 15.52
N GLU A 67 2.75 -10.90 15.67
CA GLU A 67 2.03 -11.55 14.59
C GLU A 67 1.72 -10.58 13.43
N VAL A 68 1.18 -9.39 13.72
CA VAL A 68 0.90 -8.36 12.72
C VAL A 68 2.19 -7.95 12.00
N TRP A 69 3.29 -7.81 12.75
CA TRP A 69 4.59 -7.49 12.17
C TRP A 69 5.15 -8.62 11.32
N SER A 70 5.00 -9.88 11.73
CA SER A 70 5.44 -11.04 10.95
C SER A 70 4.65 -11.16 9.63
N LEU A 71 3.35 -10.84 9.66
CA LEU A 71 2.51 -10.81 8.47
C LEU A 71 2.88 -9.67 7.54
N LEU A 72 3.21 -8.50 8.08
CA LEU A 72 3.66 -7.35 7.30
C LEU A 72 5.03 -7.62 6.64
N ASP A 73 6.00 -8.19 7.37
CA ASP A 73 7.29 -8.63 6.81
C ASP A 73 7.07 -9.63 5.66
N ALA A 74 6.19 -10.62 5.86
CA ALA A 74 5.85 -11.60 4.82
C ALA A 74 5.21 -10.94 3.59
N ALA A 75 4.31 -9.97 3.78
CA ALA A 75 3.70 -9.23 2.68
C ALA A 75 4.75 -8.40 1.92
N CYS A 76 5.69 -7.78 2.63
CA CYS A 76 6.79 -7.04 2.04
C CYS A 76 7.72 -7.96 1.22
N GLU A 77 8.07 -9.14 1.74
CA GLU A 77 8.88 -10.12 1.03
C GLU A 77 8.21 -10.59 -0.27
N VAL A 78 6.92 -10.89 -0.22
CA VAL A 78 6.14 -11.32 -1.40
C VAL A 78 6.07 -10.21 -2.45
N CYS A 79 5.90 -8.95 -2.03
CA CYS A 79 6.02 -7.80 -2.94
C CYS A 79 7.43 -7.70 -3.54
N ARG A 80 8.46 -7.80 -2.70
CA ARG A 80 9.87 -7.64 -3.10
C ARG A 80 10.24 -8.66 -4.17
N VAL A 81 9.93 -9.94 -3.94
CA VAL A 81 10.19 -11.00 -4.92
C VAL A 81 9.38 -10.76 -6.21
N GLN A 82 8.14 -10.28 -6.13
CA GLN A 82 7.33 -9.96 -7.32
C GLN A 82 8.00 -8.92 -8.22
N PHE A 83 8.50 -7.83 -7.65
CA PHE A 83 9.17 -6.77 -8.42
C PHE A 83 10.55 -7.19 -8.92
N VAL A 84 11.35 -7.90 -8.11
CA VAL A 84 12.66 -8.44 -8.55
C VAL A 84 12.48 -9.43 -9.71
N ARG A 85 11.50 -10.33 -9.64
CA ARG A 85 11.18 -11.27 -10.72
C ARG A 85 10.82 -10.56 -12.02
N ALA A 86 10.10 -9.45 -11.93
CA ALA A 86 9.63 -8.72 -13.08
C ALA A 86 10.72 -7.84 -13.74
N SER A 87 11.73 -7.43 -12.97
CA SER A 87 12.91 -6.72 -13.50
C SER A 87 13.90 -7.61 -14.25
N LEU A 88 13.69 -8.93 -14.26
CA LEU A 88 14.57 -9.91 -14.90
C LEU A 88 13.82 -10.58 -16.05
N PRO A 89 14.48 -10.89 -17.18
CA PRO A 89 13.82 -11.56 -18.29
C PRO A 89 13.29 -12.94 -17.88
N LYS A 90 12.17 -13.34 -18.47
CA LYS A 90 11.41 -14.53 -18.08
C LYS A 90 12.26 -15.80 -18.16
N GLY A 91 12.30 -16.56 -17.06
CA GLY A 91 12.97 -17.86 -17.00
C GLY A 91 14.50 -17.85 -16.82
N GLU A 92 15.16 -16.69 -16.87
CA GLU A 92 16.63 -16.60 -16.78
C GLU A 92 17.22 -16.82 -15.38
N ARG A 93 16.42 -16.60 -14.33
CA ARG A 93 16.89 -16.64 -12.94
C ARG A 93 15.89 -17.39 -12.06
N ARG A 94 16.44 -18.17 -11.13
CA ARG A 94 15.70 -18.74 -10.00
C ARG A 94 15.98 -17.86 -8.79
N LEU A 95 14.91 -17.51 -8.07
CA LEU A 95 14.94 -16.65 -6.91
C LEU A 95 14.38 -17.44 -5.73
N SER A 96 15.05 -17.30 -4.59
CA SER A 96 14.56 -17.80 -3.30
C SER A 96 13.95 -16.66 -2.51
N PHE A 97 12.92 -16.96 -1.74
CA PHE A 97 12.27 -16.01 -0.84
C PHE A 97 11.67 -16.77 0.35
N GLU A 98 11.48 -16.10 1.48
CA GLU A 98 10.98 -16.73 2.70
C GLU A 98 9.66 -16.14 3.17
N VAL A 99 8.63 -16.96 3.30
CA VAL A 99 7.33 -16.52 3.79
C VAL A 99 6.97 -17.31 5.04
N LEU A 100 6.82 -16.61 6.17
CA LEU A 100 6.39 -17.20 7.45
C LEU A 100 7.21 -18.46 7.82
N GLY A 101 8.55 -18.37 7.71
CA GLY A 101 9.47 -19.47 8.02
C GLY A 101 9.55 -20.58 6.96
N ARG A 102 8.91 -20.42 5.81
CA ARG A 102 9.00 -21.36 4.68
C ARG A 102 9.90 -20.81 3.59
N SER A 103 10.95 -21.55 3.23
CA SER A 103 11.77 -21.26 2.07
C SER A 103 11.04 -21.68 0.79
N LEU A 104 10.87 -20.74 -0.13
CA LEU A 104 10.15 -20.92 -1.39
C LEU A 104 11.05 -20.50 -2.55
N GLU A 105 10.73 -21.01 -3.74
CA GLU A 105 11.46 -20.69 -4.97
C GLU A 105 10.52 -20.32 -6.11
N THR A 106 11.02 -19.45 -6.99
CA THR A 106 10.29 -18.97 -8.15
C THR A 106 11.25 -18.60 -9.29
N GLY A 107 10.78 -18.67 -10.54
CA GLY A 107 11.50 -18.11 -11.69
C GLY A 107 11.23 -16.62 -11.88
N SER A 108 12.15 -15.92 -12.55
CA SER A 108 11.92 -14.58 -13.12
C SER A 108 10.77 -14.60 -14.12
N SER A 109 10.03 -13.50 -14.21
CA SER A 109 8.80 -13.41 -15.01
C SER A 109 8.89 -12.49 -16.20
N GLY A 110 9.82 -11.53 -16.21
CA GLY A 110 9.69 -10.32 -17.00
C GLY A 110 8.53 -9.42 -16.53
N PRO A 111 8.36 -8.24 -17.16
CA PRO A 111 7.23 -7.34 -16.91
C PRO A 111 5.90 -8.08 -17.00
N ASN A 112 4.95 -7.73 -16.14
CA ASN A 112 3.61 -8.34 -16.11
C ASN A 112 2.58 -7.41 -15.44
N PRO A 113 1.27 -7.68 -15.57
CA PRO A 113 0.21 -6.85 -14.99
C PRO A 113 0.33 -6.64 -13.46
N ARG A 114 0.88 -7.61 -12.72
CA ARG A 114 0.99 -7.52 -11.25
C ARG A 114 2.09 -6.58 -10.77
N THR A 115 2.82 -5.94 -11.69
CA THR A 115 3.85 -4.94 -11.39
C THR A 115 3.56 -3.57 -12.03
N MET A 116 2.32 -3.33 -12.47
CA MET A 116 1.87 -2.00 -12.93
C MET A 116 1.86 -0.97 -11.80
N ALA A 117 1.74 0.32 -12.16
CA ALA A 117 1.77 1.43 -11.22
C ALA A 117 0.82 1.28 -10.00
N PRO A 118 -0.43 0.78 -10.12
CA PRO A 118 -1.29 0.55 -8.95
C PRO A 118 -0.69 -0.45 -7.95
N HIS A 119 -0.10 -1.53 -8.45
CA HIS A 119 0.54 -2.56 -7.62
C HIS A 119 1.87 -2.06 -7.03
N TRP A 120 2.62 -1.25 -7.78
CA TRP A 120 3.84 -0.60 -7.29
C TRP A 120 3.51 0.34 -6.12
N LEU A 121 2.46 1.17 -6.24
CA LEU A 121 2.00 2.01 -5.14
C LEU A 121 1.53 1.18 -3.95
N GLY A 122 0.78 0.10 -4.18
CA GLY A 122 0.38 -0.83 -3.11
C GLY A 122 1.57 -1.40 -2.33
N ALA A 123 2.61 -1.84 -3.04
CA ALA A 123 3.84 -2.32 -2.43
C ALA A 123 4.63 -1.21 -1.72
N LEU A 124 4.66 0.00 -2.29
CA LEU A 124 5.28 1.17 -1.66
C LEU A 124 4.64 1.44 -0.29
N TRP A 125 3.32 1.43 -0.18
CA TRP A 125 2.65 1.69 1.09
C TRP A 125 3.08 0.69 2.15
N LEU A 126 3.13 -0.61 1.81
CA LEU A 126 3.61 -1.64 2.73
C LEU A 126 5.08 -1.40 3.11
N GLY A 127 5.94 -1.10 2.13
CA GLY A 127 7.36 -0.81 2.37
C GLY A 127 7.59 0.39 3.28
N LEU A 128 6.82 1.47 3.11
CA LEU A 128 6.90 2.66 3.96
C LEU A 128 6.41 2.38 5.39
N VAL A 129 5.32 1.62 5.54
CA VAL A 129 4.77 1.28 6.86
C VAL A 129 5.68 0.31 7.61
N ALA A 130 6.15 -0.73 6.94
CA ALA A 130 7.06 -1.73 7.48
C ALA A 130 8.49 -1.20 7.65
N ARG A 131 8.82 -0.09 6.99
CA ARG A 131 10.19 0.44 6.84
C ARG A 131 11.14 -0.60 6.25
N ASP A 132 10.60 -1.43 5.35
CA ASP A 132 11.32 -2.52 4.71
C ASP A 132 12.24 -1.98 3.62
N ARG A 133 13.54 -1.87 3.94
CA ARG A 133 14.53 -1.32 3.01
C ARG A 133 14.70 -2.18 1.77
N GLY A 134 14.63 -3.51 1.89
CA GLY A 134 14.80 -4.42 0.76
C GLY A 134 13.70 -4.25 -0.29
N LEU A 135 12.44 -4.08 0.15
CA LEU A 135 11.32 -3.77 -0.72
C LEU A 135 11.46 -2.36 -1.31
N LEU A 136 11.76 -1.35 -0.49
CA LEU A 136 11.90 0.03 -0.96
C LEU A 136 13.04 0.17 -1.99
N ASP A 137 14.15 -0.54 -1.81
CA ASP A 137 15.25 -0.61 -2.78
C ASP A 137 14.81 -1.29 -4.09
N ALA A 138 14.10 -2.42 -4.01
CA ALA A 138 13.55 -3.09 -5.19
C ALA A 138 12.61 -2.17 -5.98
N LEU A 139 11.77 -1.39 -5.28
CA LEU A 139 10.84 -0.44 -5.89
C LEU A 139 11.55 0.79 -6.49
N ARG A 140 12.61 1.28 -5.84
CA ARG A 140 13.47 2.37 -6.34
C ARG A 140 14.13 2.02 -7.68
N ASP A 141 14.64 0.79 -7.77
CA ASP A 141 15.42 0.30 -8.90
C ASP A 141 14.55 -0.31 -10.01
N PHE A 142 13.27 -0.59 -9.71
CA PHE A 142 12.31 -1.06 -10.70
C PHE A 142 12.16 -0.05 -11.83
N LYS A 143 12.53 -0.45 -13.06
CA LYS A 143 12.40 0.38 -14.26
C LYS A 143 11.03 0.15 -14.89
N PRO A 144 10.14 1.15 -14.84
CA PRO A 144 8.78 0.92 -15.24
C PRO A 144 8.55 1.06 -16.74
N GLU A 145 8.05 0.00 -17.36
CA GLU A 145 7.34 0.03 -18.65
C GLU A 145 5.82 -0.13 -18.41
N TRP A 146 5.29 0.53 -17.36
CA TRP A 146 3.93 0.27 -16.87
C TRP A 146 2.84 0.43 -17.93
N ARG A 147 2.97 1.39 -18.84
CA ARG A 147 2.01 1.60 -19.93
C ARG A 147 2.12 0.58 -21.05
N GLU A 148 3.30 0.07 -21.32
CA GLU A 148 3.51 -0.96 -22.34
C GLU A 148 2.93 -2.28 -21.85
N ALA A 149 3.28 -2.70 -20.63
CA ALA A 149 2.69 -3.86 -19.97
C ALA A 149 1.16 -3.76 -19.83
N SER A 150 0.64 -2.55 -19.53
CA SER A 150 -0.79 -2.28 -19.46
C SER A 150 -1.50 -2.47 -20.81
N ARG A 151 -0.89 -1.99 -21.91
CA ARG A 151 -1.46 -2.11 -23.26
C ARG A 151 -1.45 -3.54 -23.77
N GLU A 152 -0.35 -4.27 -23.58
CA GLU A 152 -0.23 -5.67 -24.01
C GLU A 152 -1.28 -6.56 -23.35
N GLU A 153 -1.62 -6.27 -22.11
CA GLU A 153 -2.48 -7.12 -21.27
C GLU A 153 -3.93 -6.61 -21.19
N GLY A 154 -4.23 -5.46 -21.81
CA GLY A 154 -5.55 -4.85 -21.83
C GLY A 154 -6.05 -4.36 -20.47
N VAL A 155 -5.16 -4.16 -19.50
CA VAL A 155 -5.50 -3.69 -18.15
C VAL A 155 -5.16 -2.21 -18.01
N TRP A 156 -6.16 -1.39 -17.71
CA TRP A 156 -6.02 0.07 -17.66
C TRP A 156 -6.00 0.60 -16.22
N PHE A 157 -5.29 1.69 -16.03
CA PHE A 157 -5.22 2.43 -14.77
C PHE A 157 -5.13 3.94 -15.07
N ASP A 158 -5.56 4.78 -14.12
CA ASP A 158 -5.62 6.22 -14.38
C ASP A 158 -4.20 6.83 -14.44
N PRO A 159 -3.96 7.84 -15.31
CA PRO A 159 -2.63 8.40 -15.54
C PRO A 159 -1.92 8.89 -14.27
N TYR A 160 -2.66 9.39 -13.28
CA TYR A 160 -2.09 9.88 -12.02
C TYR A 160 -1.27 8.79 -11.30
N GLN A 161 -1.65 7.51 -11.42
CA GLN A 161 -1.01 6.43 -10.66
C GLN A 161 0.44 6.22 -11.08
N GLU A 162 0.72 6.31 -12.38
CA GLU A 162 2.09 6.28 -12.89
C GLU A 162 2.89 7.50 -12.42
N GLN A 163 2.32 8.70 -12.58
CA GLN A 163 3.04 9.92 -12.18
C GLN A 163 3.30 9.95 -10.67
N TRP A 164 2.40 9.36 -9.88
CA TRP A 164 2.55 9.24 -8.43
C TRP A 164 3.65 8.25 -8.07
N ALA A 165 3.69 7.10 -8.76
CA ALA A 165 4.78 6.15 -8.60
C ALA A 165 6.14 6.79 -8.95
N ARG A 166 6.20 7.58 -10.03
CA ARG A 166 7.42 8.33 -10.42
C ARG A 166 7.85 9.33 -9.34
N ALA A 167 6.91 10.11 -8.76
CA ALA A 167 7.21 11.04 -7.69
C ALA A 167 7.87 10.35 -6.48
N TRP A 168 7.32 9.20 -6.07
CA TRP A 168 7.89 8.41 -4.98
C TRP A 168 9.23 7.76 -5.36
N GLN A 169 9.39 7.27 -6.59
CA GLN A 169 10.69 6.76 -7.05
C GLN A 169 11.77 7.82 -6.99
N MET A 170 11.49 9.07 -7.39
CA MET A 170 12.42 10.19 -7.26
C MET A 170 12.82 10.39 -5.80
N LEU A 171 11.85 10.39 -4.87
CA LEU A 171 12.13 10.51 -3.44
C LEU A 171 12.99 9.36 -2.90
N LEU A 172 12.71 8.11 -3.31
CA LEU A 172 13.48 6.92 -2.93
C LEU A 172 14.92 6.96 -3.48
N ARG A 173 15.16 7.64 -4.60
CA ARG A 173 16.51 7.91 -5.16
C ARG A 173 17.24 9.05 -4.47
N GLY A 174 16.61 9.70 -3.49
CA GLY A 174 17.18 10.85 -2.79
C GLY A 174 17.02 12.17 -3.54
N GLU A 175 16.25 12.21 -4.64
CA GLU A 175 15.96 13.46 -5.37
C GLU A 175 15.06 14.37 -4.52
N ARG A 176 15.29 15.68 -4.57
CA ARG A 176 14.59 16.69 -3.77
C ARG A 176 14.45 18.00 -4.56
N GLY A 177 13.64 18.92 -4.04
CA GLY A 177 13.47 20.26 -4.60
C GLY A 177 12.54 20.31 -5.80
N GLU A 178 12.73 21.32 -6.65
CA GLU A 178 11.80 21.70 -7.73
C GLU A 178 11.39 20.54 -8.66
N PRO A 179 12.29 19.64 -9.13
CA PRO A 179 11.87 18.56 -10.02
C PRO A 179 10.83 17.62 -9.38
N VAL A 180 11.01 17.30 -8.10
CA VAL A 180 10.06 16.45 -7.37
C VAL A 180 8.77 17.20 -7.12
N ALA A 181 8.83 18.49 -6.78
CA ALA A 181 7.65 19.33 -6.58
C ALA A 181 6.79 19.42 -7.86
N GLN A 182 7.42 19.65 -9.02
CA GLN A 182 6.73 19.66 -10.32
C GLN A 182 6.08 18.30 -10.63
N GLN A 183 6.77 17.21 -10.32
CA GLN A 183 6.21 15.87 -10.48
C GLN A 183 4.97 15.67 -9.61
N VAL A 184 4.95 16.14 -8.35
CA VAL A 184 3.77 16.05 -7.48
C VAL A 184 2.63 16.95 -7.97
N VAL A 185 2.93 18.15 -8.46
CA VAL A 185 1.92 19.04 -9.07
C VAL A 185 1.26 18.38 -10.27
N GLU A 186 2.02 17.67 -11.11
CA GLU A 186 1.44 16.91 -12.23
C GLU A 186 0.53 15.78 -11.75
N VAL A 187 0.87 15.09 -10.66
CA VAL A 187 -0.03 14.10 -10.04
C VAL A 187 -1.32 14.76 -9.61
N MET A 188 -1.25 15.89 -8.91
CA MET A 188 -2.43 16.65 -8.48
C MET A 188 -3.31 17.08 -9.66
N ARG A 189 -2.72 17.54 -10.76
CA ARG A 189 -3.45 17.88 -11.99
C ARG A 189 -4.14 16.66 -12.59
N LEU A 190 -3.48 15.51 -12.62
CA LEU A 190 -4.04 14.26 -13.14
C LEU A 190 -5.08 13.61 -12.22
N THR A 191 -5.24 14.13 -11.00
CA THR A 191 -6.38 13.81 -10.12
C THR A 191 -7.56 14.74 -10.33
N ASP A 192 -7.66 15.41 -11.48
CA ASP A 192 -8.94 15.94 -11.96
C ASP A 192 -9.89 14.76 -12.24
N PRO A 193 -11.14 14.76 -11.73
CA PRO A 193 -12.14 13.74 -12.03
C PRO A 193 -12.31 13.38 -13.51
N GLU A 194 -12.15 14.35 -14.42
CA GLU A 194 -12.26 14.13 -15.87
C GLU A 194 -11.05 13.36 -16.43
N LEU A 195 -9.90 13.47 -15.76
CA LEU A 195 -8.64 12.81 -16.14
C LEU A 195 -8.41 11.47 -15.41
N ALA A 196 -9.25 11.14 -14.43
CA ALA A 196 -9.22 9.91 -13.65
C ALA A 196 -10.58 9.17 -13.64
N PRO A 197 -11.10 8.79 -14.83
CA PRO A 197 -12.43 8.20 -14.95
C PRO A 197 -12.54 6.81 -14.31
N LEU A 198 -11.44 6.04 -14.19
CA LEU A 198 -11.50 4.70 -13.60
C LEU A 198 -11.68 4.76 -12.08
N ALA A 199 -11.01 5.71 -11.41
CA ALA A 199 -11.23 5.99 -10.01
C ALA A 199 -12.61 6.62 -9.78
N GLY A 200 -13.04 7.50 -10.69
CA GLY A 200 -14.29 8.24 -10.61
C GLY A 200 -14.23 9.41 -9.62
N ALA A 201 -15.06 10.43 -9.86
CA ALA A 201 -15.01 11.71 -9.16
C ALA A 201 -15.03 11.58 -7.62
N GLU A 202 -15.89 10.73 -7.08
CA GLU A 202 -16.03 10.55 -5.63
C GLU A 202 -14.75 10.00 -4.99
N SER A 203 -14.16 8.94 -5.57
CA SER A 203 -12.91 8.35 -5.07
C SER A 203 -11.75 9.31 -5.19
N VAL A 204 -11.70 10.05 -6.31
CA VAL A 204 -10.66 11.04 -6.57
C VAL A 204 -10.67 12.13 -5.51
N LEU A 205 -11.84 12.76 -5.28
CA LEU A 205 -11.98 13.89 -4.36
C LEU A 205 -11.83 13.50 -2.89
N GLN A 206 -12.34 12.32 -2.49
CA GLN A 206 -12.35 11.91 -1.08
C GLN A 206 -11.14 11.07 -0.66
N ARG A 207 -10.46 10.40 -1.60
CA ARG A 207 -9.37 9.46 -1.27
C ARG A 207 -8.07 9.75 -1.99
N VAL A 208 -8.10 9.96 -3.31
CA VAL A 208 -6.87 10.10 -4.10
C VAL A 208 -6.20 11.44 -3.83
N PHE A 209 -6.91 12.54 -4.09
CA PHE A 209 -6.36 13.89 -3.95
C PHE A 209 -5.87 14.19 -2.52
N PRO A 210 -6.64 13.89 -1.45
CA PRO A 210 -6.15 14.09 -0.08
C PRO A 210 -4.89 13.29 0.25
N SER A 211 -4.74 12.09 -0.29
CA SER A 211 -3.52 11.29 -0.08
C SER A 211 -2.32 11.83 -0.87
N VAL A 212 -2.55 12.37 -2.07
CA VAL A 212 -1.50 13.06 -2.86
C VAL A 212 -1.08 14.37 -2.17
N ARG A 213 -2.02 15.06 -1.50
CA ARG A 213 -1.74 16.26 -0.70
C ARG A 213 -0.73 15.99 0.42
N LEU A 214 -0.81 14.84 1.09
CA LEU A 214 0.19 14.45 2.10
C LEU A 214 1.61 14.32 1.51
N LEU A 215 1.73 13.86 0.27
CA LEU A 215 3.02 13.82 -0.42
C LEU A 215 3.52 15.25 -0.74
N TRP A 216 2.62 16.14 -1.15
CA TRP A 216 2.96 17.53 -1.36
C TRP A 216 3.53 18.16 -0.10
N ASP A 217 2.89 17.98 1.05
CA ASP A 217 3.38 18.57 2.32
C ASP A 217 4.80 18.11 2.67
N VAL A 218 5.11 16.85 2.40
CA VAL A 218 6.45 16.28 2.59
C VAL A 218 7.46 16.94 1.64
N VAL A 219 7.10 17.12 0.37
CA VAL A 219 7.99 17.68 -0.67
C VAL A 219 8.16 19.19 -0.54
N SER A 220 7.10 19.93 -0.19
CA SER A 220 7.09 21.38 0.00
C SER A 220 7.67 21.79 1.36
N GLY A 221 7.72 20.86 2.32
CA GLY A 221 8.11 21.17 3.69
C GLY A 221 7.01 21.84 4.51
N SER A 222 5.73 21.73 4.12
CA SER A 222 4.54 22.29 4.78
C SER A 222 4.22 21.61 6.14
N ARG A 223 5.18 21.58 7.07
CA ARG A 223 5.07 20.87 8.36
C ARG A 223 3.89 21.32 9.22
N SER A 224 3.55 22.61 9.19
CA SER A 224 2.43 23.16 9.97
C SER A 224 1.05 22.78 9.42
N GLU A 225 0.95 22.50 8.12
CA GLU A 225 -0.31 22.15 7.45
C GLU A 225 -0.60 20.64 7.56
N PHE A 226 0.45 19.83 7.65
CA PHE A 226 0.37 18.37 7.61
C PHE A 226 -0.65 17.74 8.57
N PRO A 227 -0.77 18.14 9.87
CA PRO A 227 -1.81 17.59 10.74
C PRO A 227 -3.25 17.85 10.26
N ALA A 228 -3.50 18.99 9.63
CA ALA A 228 -4.81 19.32 9.08
C ALA A 228 -5.10 18.48 7.84
N ASP A 229 -4.10 18.32 6.96
CA ASP A 229 -4.26 17.52 5.74
C ASP A 229 -4.39 16.02 6.04
N VAL A 230 -3.73 15.51 7.09
CA VAL A 230 -3.96 14.14 7.61
C VAL A 230 -5.42 13.97 8.05
N ARG A 231 -5.98 14.94 8.77
CA ARG A 231 -7.38 14.89 9.21
C ARG A 231 -8.33 14.85 8.02
N VAL A 232 -8.13 15.72 7.03
CA VAL A 232 -8.94 15.76 5.80
C VAL A 232 -8.89 14.43 5.07
N ALA A 233 -7.70 13.83 4.93
CA ALA A 233 -7.56 12.53 4.27
C ALA A 233 -8.29 11.40 5.02
N LEU A 234 -8.24 11.39 6.36
CA LEU A 234 -8.94 10.40 7.17
C LEU A 234 -10.46 10.57 7.15
N GLU A 235 -10.95 11.80 7.21
CA GLU A 235 -12.38 12.13 7.12
C GLU A 235 -12.95 11.72 5.76
N GLY A 236 -12.26 12.07 4.67
CA GLY A 236 -12.63 11.66 3.31
C GLY A 236 -12.62 10.15 3.13
N ASN A 237 -11.63 9.45 3.70
CA ASN A 237 -11.59 7.99 3.70
C ASN A 237 -12.77 7.38 4.46
N LYS A 238 -13.09 7.91 5.66
CA LYS A 238 -14.25 7.45 6.43
C LYS A 238 -15.52 7.65 5.61
N GLU A 239 -15.78 8.86 5.13
CA GLU A 239 -17.00 9.19 4.39
C GLU A 239 -17.19 8.31 3.14
N PHE A 240 -16.14 8.14 2.33
CA PHE A 240 -16.21 7.34 1.10
C PHE A 240 -16.67 5.91 1.35
N PHE A 241 -16.18 5.31 2.43
CA PHE A 241 -16.38 3.91 2.70
C PHE A 241 -17.53 3.60 3.67
N THR A 242 -18.02 4.57 4.45
CA THR A 242 -19.20 4.39 5.32
C THR A 242 -20.51 4.74 4.63
N ARG A 243 -20.49 5.37 3.46
CA ARG A 243 -21.69 5.59 2.64
C ARG A 243 -22.37 4.25 2.31
N PRO A 244 -23.72 4.16 2.43
CA PRO A 244 -24.50 2.95 2.16
C PRO A 244 -24.67 2.73 0.64
N VAL A 245 -23.55 2.66 -0.07
CA VAL A 245 -23.44 2.28 -1.48
C VAL A 245 -22.75 0.91 -1.52
N GLU A 246 -23.17 0.03 -2.44
CA GLU A 246 -22.78 -1.38 -2.52
C GLU A 246 -21.38 -1.72 -1.97
N ASN A 247 -21.35 -2.62 -0.98
CA ASN A 247 -20.18 -3.39 -0.50
C ASN A 247 -18.93 -2.61 -0.01
N ARG A 248 -18.87 -1.27 -0.10
CA ARG A 248 -17.71 -0.45 0.33
C ARG A 248 -17.49 -0.46 1.83
N VAL A 249 -18.57 -0.57 2.61
CA VAL A 249 -18.53 -0.67 4.09
C VAL A 249 -17.64 -1.82 4.59
N ARG A 250 -17.46 -2.86 3.76
CA ARG A 250 -16.68 -4.06 4.08
C ARG A 250 -15.30 -4.10 3.41
N ALA A 251 -14.95 -3.09 2.62
CA ALA A 251 -13.66 -3.00 1.95
C ALA A 251 -12.52 -2.79 2.97
N GLU A 252 -11.46 -3.56 2.81
CA GLU A 252 -10.29 -3.59 3.71
C GLU A 252 -9.56 -2.25 3.80
N GLU A 253 -9.46 -1.50 2.69
CA GLU A 253 -8.86 -0.16 2.66
C GLU A 253 -9.71 0.86 3.42
N GLY A 254 -10.97 0.50 3.68
CA GLY A 254 -11.83 1.22 4.57
C GLY A 254 -11.40 1.13 6.03
N PHE A 255 -10.78 0.03 6.47
CA PHE A 255 -10.36 -0.19 7.85
C PHE A 255 -8.90 0.20 8.09
N VAL A 256 -8.02 -0.05 7.13
CA VAL A 256 -6.61 0.35 7.20
C VAL A 256 -6.25 1.08 5.91
N PRO A 257 -6.21 2.43 5.92
CA PRO A 257 -5.97 3.20 4.72
C PRO A 257 -4.47 3.27 4.41
N TRP A 258 -3.92 2.21 3.82
CA TRP A 258 -2.48 2.09 3.46
C TRP A 258 -1.94 3.31 2.69
N ARG A 259 -2.76 3.87 1.80
CA ARG A 259 -2.46 5.06 1.00
C ARG A 259 -2.27 6.33 1.83
N ILE A 260 -2.84 6.40 3.03
CA ILE A 260 -2.64 7.50 4.00
C ILE A 260 -1.52 7.13 4.96
N LEU A 261 -1.53 5.89 5.48
CA LEU A 261 -0.58 5.41 6.47
C LEU A 261 0.87 5.45 5.96
N GLY A 262 1.11 5.05 4.71
CA GLY A 262 2.44 5.08 4.09
C GLY A 262 3.06 6.49 4.05
N PRO A 263 2.39 7.49 3.43
CA PRO A 263 2.85 8.88 3.46
C PRO A 263 3.02 9.45 4.87
N VAL A 264 2.13 9.10 5.81
CA VAL A 264 2.26 9.49 7.22
C VAL A 264 3.54 8.94 7.86
N CYS A 265 3.86 7.65 7.65
CA CYS A 265 5.11 7.07 8.12
C CYS A 265 6.33 7.79 7.52
N ALA A 266 6.31 8.06 6.22
CA ALA A 266 7.40 8.79 5.55
C ALA A 266 7.59 10.23 6.08
N ALA A 267 6.50 10.93 6.37
CA ALA A 267 6.52 12.26 6.95
C ALA A 267 7.07 12.26 8.38
N VAL A 268 6.62 11.33 9.22
CA VAL A 268 7.12 11.12 10.61
C VAL A 268 8.60 10.78 10.60
N ASP A 269 9.05 9.94 9.67
CA ASP A 269 10.47 9.61 9.52
C ASP A 269 11.30 10.83 9.06
N SER A 270 10.65 11.83 8.43
CA SER A 270 11.21 13.14 8.08
C SER A 270 10.99 14.22 9.16
N GLY A 271 10.48 13.83 10.34
CA GLY A 271 10.28 14.70 11.52
C GLY A 271 9.01 15.54 11.50
N PHE A 272 8.00 15.17 10.71
CA PHE A 272 6.69 15.82 10.76
C PHE A 272 5.89 15.32 11.96
N GLU A 273 5.08 16.20 12.55
CA GLU A 273 4.11 15.81 13.57
C GLU A 273 2.79 15.42 12.91
N VAL A 274 2.18 14.31 13.34
CA VAL A 274 0.88 13.87 12.79
C VAL A 274 -0.27 14.70 13.34
N GLY A 275 -0.19 15.13 14.61
CA GLY A 275 -1.21 15.96 15.29
C GLY A 275 -2.63 15.36 15.34
N VAL A 276 -2.79 14.08 15.01
CA VAL A 276 -4.06 13.34 14.99
C VAL A 276 -3.85 11.97 15.62
N GLN A 277 -4.78 11.54 16.47
CA GLN A 277 -4.89 10.17 16.96
C GLN A 277 -6.14 9.56 16.29
N SER A 278 -6.01 8.39 15.69
CA SER A 278 -7.10 7.69 15.02
C SER A 278 -6.79 6.19 14.96
N GLN A 279 -7.84 5.36 15.02
CA GLN A 279 -7.73 3.92 14.79
C GLN A 279 -7.15 3.58 13.40
N TYR A 280 -7.36 4.45 12.41
CA TYR A 280 -6.74 4.32 11.09
C TYR A 280 -5.22 4.49 11.07
N LEU A 281 -4.65 5.06 12.13
CA LEU A 281 -3.23 5.32 12.29
C LEU A 281 -2.70 4.65 13.56
N PRO A 282 -2.61 3.31 13.62
CA PRO A 282 -2.12 2.62 14.81
C PRO A 282 -0.73 3.13 15.19
N GLY A 283 -0.57 3.61 16.41
CA GLY A 283 0.64 4.32 16.83
C GLY A 283 1.92 3.50 16.62
N ALA A 284 1.87 2.18 16.84
CA ALA A 284 3.01 1.32 16.58
C ALA A 284 3.38 1.23 15.09
N LEU A 285 2.43 1.26 14.16
CA LEU A 285 2.75 1.32 12.72
C LEU A 285 3.34 2.70 12.33
N VAL A 286 2.84 3.77 12.95
CA VAL A 286 3.26 5.14 12.64
C VAL A 286 4.63 5.50 13.23
N PHE A 287 4.88 5.15 14.49
CA PHE A 287 6.01 5.67 15.26
C PHE A 287 7.10 4.63 15.56
N ASP A 288 6.82 3.32 15.49
CA ASP A 288 7.84 2.30 15.75
C ASP A 288 8.79 2.19 14.55
N ARG A 289 10.04 2.64 14.76
CA ARG A 289 11.12 2.55 13.78
C ARG A 289 11.87 1.25 13.95
N ARG A 290 11.19 0.12 13.77
CA ARG A 290 11.82 -1.20 13.81
C ARG A 290 12.95 -1.24 12.78
N ASN A 291 14.20 -1.11 13.24
CA ASN A 291 15.39 -1.33 12.43
C ASN A 291 15.53 -2.84 12.17
N ARG A 292 14.65 -3.41 11.35
CA ARG A 292 14.83 -4.77 10.85
C ARG A 292 15.84 -4.71 9.71
N LEU A 293 17.10 -4.92 10.06
CA LEU A 293 18.13 -5.32 9.09
C LEU A 293 17.74 -6.72 8.59
N ARG A 294 17.00 -6.79 7.49
CA ARG A 294 16.92 -7.99 6.65
C ARG A 294 17.54 -7.66 5.30
#